data_AF-A0A662FNQ1-F1
#
_entry.id   AF-A0A662FNQ1-F1
#
_cell.length_a   1.000
_cell.length_b   1.000
_cell.length_c   1.000
_cell.angle_alpha   90.00
_cell.angle_beta   90.00
_cell.angle_gamma   90.00
#
_symmetry.space_group_name_H-M   'P 1'
#
loop_
_entity.id
_entity.type
_entity.pdbx_description
1 polymer ?
#
loop_
_entity_poly.entity_id
_entity_poly.type
_entity_poly.pdbx_seq_one_letter_code
_entity_poly.pdbx_strand_id
1 'polypeptide(L)'
;MKVFGFTGPRNSGKTTVVEKIAEKLVNEGYRVGYIKHAGREEFIDIAGKDTSRLRDSGAARRVVIAGSESAIFMEPLELTKAYSFFGGFDYVLVEGFRRSYIGPRIVVARKIEDAIGYIDELTVGIVLTGTTQPSGSYKDIPIFSLEDVDKVANLVKTNALNPLPGLNCGKCGFKTCRGLMSAIIRGEASIDHCVTLKALKEVRLRVDDVYVPLNPFVAGLLRNILIAFISSLKGVKSKPNKIEVIVLE
;
A
#
# COMPACT_ATOMS: atom_id res chain seq x y z
N MET A 1 9.41 -1.66 1.56
CA MET A 1 8.36 -0.94 0.85
C MET A 1 7.51 -0.14 1.81
N LYS A 2 7.51 1.18 1.65
CA LYS A 2 6.61 2.13 2.31
C LYS A 2 5.47 2.48 1.36
N VAL A 3 4.29 2.81 1.87
CA VAL A 3 3.10 3.13 1.08
C VAL A 3 2.58 4.50 1.47
N PHE A 4 2.16 5.31 0.50
CA PHE A 4 1.61 6.65 0.73
C PHE A 4 0.40 6.92 -0.16
N GLY A 5 -0.65 7.53 0.39
CA GLY A 5 -1.92 7.74 -0.31
C GLY A 5 -2.11 9.13 -0.91
N PHE A 6 -2.87 9.19 -2.00
CA PHE A 6 -3.33 10.42 -2.64
C PHE A 6 -4.85 10.33 -2.86
N THR A 7 -5.61 11.15 -2.16
CA THR A 7 -7.09 11.19 -2.23
C THR A 7 -7.58 12.55 -2.67
N GLY A 8 -8.85 12.65 -3.04
CA GLY A 8 -9.46 13.93 -3.43
C GLY A 8 -10.51 13.78 -4.54
N PRO A 9 -11.25 14.86 -4.84
CA PRO A 9 -12.31 14.87 -5.85
C PRO A 9 -11.83 14.38 -7.23
N ARG A 10 -12.75 13.89 -8.07
CA ARG A 10 -12.42 13.66 -9.49
C ARG A 10 -11.94 14.96 -10.15
N ASN A 11 -11.03 14.87 -11.12
CA ASN A 11 -10.49 16.02 -11.84
C ASN A 11 -9.80 17.09 -10.97
N SER A 12 -9.21 16.68 -9.84
CA SER A 12 -8.45 17.56 -8.94
C SER A 12 -6.96 17.68 -9.29
N GLY A 13 -6.44 16.91 -10.25
CA GLY A 13 -5.00 16.86 -10.56
C GLY A 13 -4.20 15.83 -9.74
N LYS A 14 -4.87 14.86 -9.10
CA LYS A 14 -4.20 13.76 -8.36
C LYS A 14 -3.11 13.08 -9.18
N THR A 15 -3.43 12.61 -10.38
CA THR A 15 -2.47 11.92 -11.25
C THR A 15 -1.23 12.77 -11.49
N THR A 16 -1.40 14.06 -11.81
CA THR A 16 -0.30 15.01 -12.03
C THR A 16 0.57 15.18 -10.78
N VAL A 17 -0.04 15.28 -9.59
CA VAL A 17 0.72 15.33 -8.34
C VAL A 17 1.50 14.02 -8.14
N VAL A 18 0.86 12.87 -8.32
CA VAL A 18 1.50 11.56 -8.16
C VAL A 18 2.66 11.38 -9.14
N GLU A 19 2.49 11.77 -10.40
CA GLU A 19 3.52 11.74 -11.44
C GLU A 19 4.75 12.57 -11.04
N LYS A 20 4.55 13.85 -10.66
CA LYS A 20 5.64 14.73 -10.21
C LYS A 20 6.39 14.14 -9.00
N ILE A 21 5.68 13.54 -8.05
CA ILE A 21 6.29 12.91 -6.87
C ILE A 21 7.00 11.60 -7.22
N ALA A 22 6.42 10.78 -8.09
CA ALA A 22 7.06 9.55 -8.56
C ALA A 22 8.37 9.86 -9.29
N GLU A 23 8.35 10.83 -10.22
CA GLU A 23 9.53 11.30 -10.93
C GLU A 23 10.61 11.79 -9.97
N LYS A 24 10.24 12.64 -8.99
CA LYS A 24 11.18 13.13 -7.97
C LYS A 24 11.84 11.98 -7.19
N LEU A 25 11.05 11.00 -6.73
CA LEU A 25 11.56 9.85 -5.96
C LEU A 25 12.44 8.94 -6.83
N VAL A 26 12.08 8.71 -8.09
CA VAL A 26 12.88 7.92 -9.04
C VAL A 26 14.22 8.62 -9.32
N ASN A 27 14.21 9.94 -9.53
CA ASN A 27 15.43 10.73 -9.74
C ASN A 27 16.35 10.74 -8.50
N GLU A 28 15.81 10.51 -7.30
CA GLU A 28 16.57 10.28 -6.07
C GLU A 28 17.06 8.83 -5.90
N GLY A 29 16.78 7.94 -6.85
CA GLY A 29 17.26 6.55 -6.88
C GLY A 29 16.34 5.53 -6.24
N TYR A 30 15.11 5.89 -5.87
CA TYR A 30 14.14 4.96 -5.29
C TYR A 30 13.39 4.15 -6.37
N ARG A 31 13.08 2.89 -6.06
CA ARG A 31 12.12 2.10 -6.84
C ARG A 31 10.70 2.45 -6.41
N VAL A 32 9.93 3.04 -7.32
CA VAL A 32 8.58 3.56 -7.04
C VAL A 32 7.52 2.76 -7.79
N GLY A 33 6.56 2.23 -7.05
CA GLY A 33 5.37 1.57 -7.58
C GLY A 33 4.16 2.48 -7.49
N TYR A 34 3.12 2.16 -8.25
CA TYR A 34 1.88 2.93 -8.30
C TYR A 34 0.67 2.00 -8.32
N ILE A 35 -0.33 2.31 -7.49
CA ILE A 35 -1.62 1.61 -7.45
C ILE A 35 -2.72 2.66 -7.60
N LYS A 36 -3.61 2.48 -8.57
CA LYS A 36 -4.77 3.35 -8.79
C LYS A 36 -6.08 2.61 -8.57
N HIS A 37 -7.00 3.21 -7.83
CA HIS A 37 -8.41 2.81 -7.84
C HIS A 37 -9.14 3.51 -8.98
N ALA A 38 -9.24 2.85 -10.13
CA ALA A 38 -9.95 3.36 -11.30
C ALA A 38 -11.45 2.99 -11.27
N GLY A 39 -12.30 3.86 -11.79
CA GLY A 39 -13.69 3.50 -12.08
C GLY A 39 -13.79 2.44 -13.20
N ARG A 40 -14.95 1.77 -13.33
CA ARG A 40 -15.15 0.76 -14.41
C ARG A 40 -14.90 1.32 -15.81
N GLU A 41 -15.28 2.58 -16.05
CA GLU A 41 -15.11 3.28 -17.34
C GLU A 41 -13.66 3.76 -17.58
N GLU A 42 -12.82 3.77 -16.54
CA GLU A 42 -11.41 4.15 -16.62
C GLU A 42 -10.49 2.92 -16.70
N PHE A 43 -11.07 1.71 -16.65
CA PHE A 43 -10.32 0.49 -16.81
C PHE A 43 -9.82 0.41 -18.25
N ILE A 44 -8.57 -0.03 -18.45
CA ILE A 44 -7.91 -0.13 -19.76
C ILE A 44 -8.88 -0.82 -20.73
N ASP A 45 -9.51 -0.01 -21.57
CA ASP A 45 -10.54 -0.49 -22.47
C ASP A 45 -9.85 -1.18 -23.64
N ILE A 46 -9.95 -2.50 -23.63
CA ILE A 46 -9.58 -3.32 -24.77
C ILE A 46 -10.87 -3.81 -25.44
N ALA A 47 -11.90 -2.96 -25.52
CA ALA A 47 -13.05 -3.19 -26.36
C ALA A 47 -12.59 -3.52 -27.79
N GLY A 48 -12.96 -4.72 -28.26
CA GLY A 48 -12.71 -5.17 -29.62
C GLY A 48 -11.39 -5.90 -29.90
N LYS A 49 -10.52 -6.18 -28.92
CA LYS A 49 -9.34 -7.06 -29.14
C LYS A 49 -9.50 -8.43 -28.47
N ASP A 50 -8.70 -9.41 -28.92
CA ASP A 50 -8.76 -10.81 -28.49
C ASP A 50 -8.74 -11.02 -26.96
N THR A 51 -8.12 -10.10 -26.22
CA THR A 51 -8.11 -10.13 -24.74
C THR A 51 -9.49 -9.99 -24.10
N SER A 52 -10.44 -9.28 -24.74
CA SER A 52 -11.83 -9.20 -24.26
C SER A 52 -12.56 -10.53 -24.50
N ARG A 53 -12.43 -11.11 -25.70
CA ARG A 53 -13.01 -12.43 -26.03
C ARG A 53 -12.49 -13.54 -25.10
N LEU A 54 -11.20 -13.51 -24.77
CA LEU A 54 -10.59 -14.43 -23.80
C LEU A 54 -11.06 -14.19 -22.36
N ARG A 55 -11.53 -12.98 -22.02
CA ARG A 55 -12.19 -12.73 -20.72
C ARG A 55 -13.49 -13.52 -20.65
N ASP A 56 -14.31 -13.40 -21.68
CA ASP A 56 -15.65 -13.97 -21.74
C ASP A 56 -15.61 -15.50 -21.84
N SER A 57 -14.49 -16.06 -22.33
CA SER A 57 -14.24 -17.50 -22.30
C SER A 57 -13.87 -18.06 -20.91
N GLY A 58 -13.77 -17.20 -19.88
CA GLY A 58 -13.46 -17.61 -18.50
C GLY A 58 -11.97 -17.71 -18.18
N ALA A 59 -11.06 -17.16 -19.02
CA ALA A 59 -9.63 -17.16 -18.69
C ALA A 59 -9.34 -16.22 -17.50
N ALA A 60 -9.12 -16.80 -16.32
CA ALA A 60 -8.93 -16.08 -15.05
C ALA A 60 -7.66 -15.20 -15.03
N ARG A 61 -6.61 -15.58 -15.76
CA ARG A 61 -5.39 -14.77 -15.97
C ARG A 61 -5.05 -14.69 -17.45
N ARG A 62 -4.77 -13.48 -17.93
CA ARG A 62 -4.35 -13.20 -19.31
C ARG A 62 -3.11 -12.32 -19.26
N VAL A 63 -2.07 -12.71 -20.00
CA VAL A 63 -0.80 -11.99 -20.06
C VAL A 63 -0.58 -11.52 -21.48
N VAL A 64 -0.25 -10.24 -21.64
CA VAL A 64 0.16 -9.63 -22.92
C VAL A 64 1.60 -9.20 -22.76
N ILE A 65 2.46 -9.61 -23.68
CA ILE A 65 3.87 -9.23 -23.73
C ILE A 65 4.08 -8.48 -25.04
N ALA A 66 4.47 -7.21 -24.96
CA ALA A 66 4.83 -6.38 -26.11
C ALA A 66 6.30 -5.94 -25.99
N GLY A 67 6.86 -5.40 -27.07
CA GLY A 67 8.25 -4.93 -27.09
C GLY A 67 8.53 -3.77 -26.13
N SER A 68 7.50 -2.98 -25.78
CA SER A 68 7.61 -1.83 -24.87
C SER A 68 7.23 -2.14 -23.42
N GLU A 69 6.23 -3.01 -23.20
CA GLU A 69 5.67 -3.29 -21.89
C GLU A 69 4.91 -4.62 -21.84
N SER A 70 4.58 -5.07 -20.63
CA SER A 70 3.73 -6.23 -20.40
C SER A 70 2.52 -5.86 -19.56
N ALA A 71 1.39 -6.48 -19.84
CA ALA A 71 0.14 -6.29 -19.08
C ALA A 71 -0.38 -7.64 -18.58
N ILE A 72 -0.87 -7.65 -17.33
CA ILE A 72 -1.53 -8.81 -16.74
C ILE A 72 -2.96 -8.42 -16.39
N PHE A 73 -3.91 -9.15 -16.96
CA PHE A 73 -5.33 -9.02 -16.64
C PHE A 73 -5.75 -10.19 -15.76
N MET A 74 -6.40 -9.87 -14.65
CA MET A 74 -6.92 -10.84 -13.70
C MET A 74 -8.19 -10.32 -13.04
N GLU A 75 -8.77 -11.12 -12.16
CA GLU A 75 -9.92 -10.74 -11.34
C GLU A 75 -9.59 -9.54 -10.42
N PRO A 76 -10.60 -8.75 -10.00
CA PRO A 76 -10.40 -7.63 -9.09
C PRO A 76 -9.64 -8.03 -7.82
N LEU A 77 -8.68 -7.20 -7.43
CA LEU A 77 -7.86 -7.43 -6.25
C LEU A 77 -8.23 -6.47 -5.11
N GLU A 78 -8.23 -7.00 -3.90
CA GLU A 78 -8.14 -6.18 -2.68
C GLU A 78 -6.78 -5.45 -2.64
N LEU A 79 -6.78 -4.22 -2.15
CA LEU A 79 -5.57 -3.39 -2.06
C LEU A 79 -4.43 -4.08 -1.29
N THR A 80 -4.77 -4.82 -0.23
CA THR A 80 -3.79 -5.58 0.56
C THR A 80 -3.09 -6.68 -0.25
N LYS A 81 -3.80 -7.32 -1.19
CA LYS A 81 -3.22 -8.31 -2.11
C LYS A 81 -2.37 -7.63 -3.18
N ALA A 82 -2.77 -6.44 -3.66
CA ALA A 82 -2.03 -5.69 -4.67
C ALA A 82 -0.61 -5.31 -4.21
N TYR A 83 -0.38 -5.12 -2.91
CA TYR A 83 0.96 -4.86 -2.37
C TYR A 83 1.98 -5.97 -2.65
N SER A 84 1.54 -7.21 -2.89
CA SER A 84 2.43 -8.34 -3.17
C SER A 84 3.19 -8.21 -4.50
N PHE A 85 2.66 -7.44 -5.47
CA PHE A 85 3.32 -7.20 -6.77
C PHE A 85 4.55 -6.28 -6.66
N PHE A 86 4.70 -5.57 -5.55
CA PHE A 86 5.73 -4.55 -5.36
C PHE A 86 6.90 -5.06 -4.51
N GLY A 87 7.18 -6.36 -4.59
CA GLY A 87 8.37 -6.96 -3.99
C GLY A 87 9.64 -6.23 -4.46
N GLY A 88 10.42 -5.71 -3.52
CA GLY A 88 11.63 -4.94 -3.79
C GLY A 88 11.42 -3.42 -3.91
N PHE A 89 10.20 -2.93 -4.12
CA PHE A 89 10.00 -1.48 -4.25
C PHE A 89 10.23 -0.75 -2.91
N ASP A 90 10.75 0.47 -3.00
CA ASP A 90 11.01 1.33 -1.85
C ASP A 90 9.73 2.06 -1.43
N TYR A 91 9.01 2.62 -2.41
CA TYR A 91 7.75 3.33 -2.23
C TYR A 91 6.66 2.78 -3.15
N VAL A 92 5.41 2.76 -2.66
CA VAL A 92 4.21 2.58 -3.49
C VAL A 92 3.26 3.73 -3.25
N LEU A 93 2.95 4.47 -4.31
CA LEU A 93 2.01 5.58 -4.30
C LEU A 93 0.61 5.06 -4.63
N VAL A 94 -0.35 5.29 -3.73
CA VAL A 94 -1.72 4.77 -3.86
C VAL A 94 -2.66 5.93 -4.17
N GLU A 95 -3.19 5.98 -5.38
CA GLU A 95 -4.21 6.95 -5.75
C GLU A 95 -5.63 6.37 -5.57
N GLY A 96 -6.45 7.10 -4.82
CA GLY A 96 -7.83 6.70 -4.54
C GLY A 96 -7.96 5.87 -3.28
N PHE A 97 -8.74 4.78 -3.34
CA PHE A 97 -9.04 3.90 -2.18
C PHE A 97 -9.43 4.65 -0.89
N ARG A 98 -10.13 5.79 -0.98
CA ARG A 98 -10.39 6.70 0.17
C ARG A 98 -10.85 5.97 1.43
N ARG A 99 -11.76 5.00 1.29
CA ARG A 99 -12.37 4.25 2.40
C ARG A 99 -11.52 3.06 2.87
N SER A 100 -10.85 2.35 1.94
CA SER A 100 -10.14 1.10 2.24
C SER A 100 -8.64 1.28 2.48
N TYR A 101 -8.04 2.36 2.00
CA TYR A 101 -6.67 2.72 2.34
C TYR A 101 -6.61 3.22 3.79
N ILE A 102 -5.67 2.67 4.57
CA ILE A 102 -5.50 2.94 6.01
C ILE A 102 -4.08 3.42 6.35
N GLY A 103 -3.46 4.19 5.45
CA GLY A 103 -2.16 4.83 5.67
C GLY A 103 -2.20 6.35 5.54
N PRO A 104 -1.05 7.02 5.77
CA PRO A 104 -0.89 8.45 5.63
C PRO A 104 -1.16 8.90 4.20
N ARG A 105 -1.85 10.02 4.03
CA ARG A 105 -2.25 10.52 2.71
C ARG A 105 -2.14 12.02 2.57
N ILE A 106 -2.07 12.47 1.33
CA ILE A 106 -2.35 13.85 0.94
C ILE A 106 -3.73 13.92 0.29
N VAL A 107 -4.47 14.99 0.58
CA VAL A 107 -5.67 15.36 -0.16
C VAL A 107 -5.30 16.34 -1.28
N VAL A 108 -5.63 16.00 -2.52
CA VAL A 108 -5.40 16.84 -3.71
C VAL A 108 -6.73 17.40 -4.18
N ALA A 109 -6.85 18.73 -4.24
CA ALA A 109 -8.06 19.46 -4.62
C ALA A 109 -7.70 20.70 -5.46
N ARG A 110 -8.68 21.32 -6.14
CA ARG A 110 -8.40 22.59 -6.84
C ARG A 110 -8.33 23.77 -5.88
N LYS A 111 -9.23 23.78 -4.89
CA LYS A 111 -9.34 24.78 -3.81
C LYS A 111 -9.67 24.09 -2.49
N ILE A 112 -9.51 24.82 -1.38
CA ILE A 112 -9.63 24.23 -0.04
C ILE A 112 -11.04 23.69 0.24
N GLU A 113 -12.08 24.34 -0.27
CA GLU A 113 -13.48 23.93 -0.05
C GLU A 113 -13.74 22.52 -0.60
N ASP A 114 -13.13 22.19 -1.73
CA ASP A 114 -13.24 20.87 -2.36
C ASP A 114 -12.47 19.79 -1.58
N ALA A 115 -11.46 20.19 -0.80
CA ALA A 115 -10.63 19.30 0.01
C ALA A 115 -11.32 18.90 1.32
N ILE A 116 -12.10 19.80 1.95
CA ILE A 116 -12.68 19.62 3.30
C ILE A 116 -13.38 18.27 3.43
N GLY A 117 -14.18 17.91 2.43
CA GLY A 117 -14.93 16.65 2.42
C GLY A 117 -14.08 15.39 2.28
N TYR A 118 -12.75 15.49 2.13
CA TYR A 118 -11.80 14.38 1.96
C TYR A 118 -10.75 14.30 3.08
N ILE A 119 -10.64 15.34 3.91
CA ILE A 119 -9.72 15.41 5.03
C ILE A 119 -10.21 14.51 6.15
N ASP A 120 -9.31 13.70 6.69
CA ASP A 120 -9.56 12.78 7.79
C ASP A 120 -8.32 12.68 8.71
N GLU A 121 -8.40 11.85 9.74
CA GLU A 121 -7.33 11.66 10.73
C GLU A 121 -6.06 11.00 10.18
N LEU A 122 -6.06 10.61 8.90
CA LEU A 122 -4.91 10.06 8.18
C LEU A 122 -4.28 11.07 7.20
N THR A 123 -4.86 12.26 7.10
CA THR A 123 -4.41 13.31 6.19
C THR A 123 -3.26 14.10 6.79
N VAL A 124 -2.11 14.10 6.11
CA VAL A 124 -0.86 14.75 6.57
C VAL A 124 -0.47 15.96 5.73
N GLY A 125 -1.17 16.21 4.62
CA GLY A 125 -0.94 17.38 3.78
C GLY A 125 -2.09 17.59 2.79
N ILE A 126 -2.20 18.82 2.27
CA ILE A 126 -3.17 19.19 1.25
C ILE A 126 -2.41 19.82 0.08
N VAL A 127 -2.71 19.40 -1.14
CA VAL A 127 -2.17 20.04 -2.36
C VAL A 127 -3.31 20.71 -3.11
N LEU A 128 -3.19 22.02 -3.33
CA LEU A 128 -4.14 22.80 -4.11
C LEU A 128 -3.59 23.04 -5.52
N THR A 129 -4.32 22.59 -6.53
CA THR A 129 -3.91 22.66 -7.95
C THR A 129 -4.46 23.87 -8.69
N GLY A 130 -5.46 24.56 -8.13
CA GLY A 130 -6.06 25.76 -8.72
C GLY A 130 -5.37 27.07 -8.31
N THR A 131 -4.29 26.99 -7.52
CA THR A 131 -3.52 28.16 -7.07
C THR A 131 -2.03 27.85 -7.03
N THR A 132 -1.21 28.83 -7.38
CA THR A 132 0.26 28.74 -7.38
C THR A 132 0.89 29.23 -6.08
N GLN A 133 0.14 29.93 -5.23
CA GLN A 133 0.61 30.44 -3.93
C GLN A 133 -0.42 30.19 -2.82
N PRO A 134 -0.73 28.91 -2.50
CA PRO A 134 -1.47 28.61 -1.29
C PRO A 134 -0.60 28.95 -0.07
N SER A 135 -1.19 29.57 0.94
CA SER A 135 -0.49 29.92 2.18
C SER A 135 -1.20 29.32 3.40
N GLY A 136 -0.39 28.91 4.38
CA GLY A 136 -0.85 28.46 5.69
C GLY A 136 -1.18 26.96 5.78
N SER A 137 -2.13 26.67 6.66
CA SER A 137 -2.55 25.32 7.02
C SER A 137 -4.06 25.28 7.24
N TYR A 138 -4.68 24.12 7.05
CA TYR A 138 -6.06 23.89 7.45
C TYR A 138 -6.09 22.90 8.60
N LYS A 139 -6.50 23.35 9.80
CA LYS A 139 -6.50 22.53 11.03
C LYS A 139 -5.14 21.85 11.26
N ASP A 140 -4.07 22.65 11.24
CA ASP A 140 -2.67 22.22 11.39
C ASP A 140 -2.14 21.30 10.29
N ILE A 141 -2.92 21.02 9.24
CA ILE A 141 -2.48 20.29 8.06
C ILE A 141 -1.85 21.28 7.06
N PRO A 142 -0.57 21.11 6.68
CA PRO A 142 0.09 22.02 5.76
C PRO A 142 -0.52 21.97 4.37
N ILE A 143 -0.65 23.15 3.73
CA ILE A 143 -1.15 23.30 2.37
C ILE A 143 0.02 23.62 1.43
N PHE A 144 0.06 22.95 0.29
CA PHE A 144 1.07 23.07 -0.76
C PHE A 144 0.45 23.41 -2.11
N SER A 145 1.24 24.00 -2.99
CA SER A 145 0.90 24.15 -4.41
C SER A 145 1.36 22.94 -5.22
N LEU A 146 1.01 22.93 -6.51
CA LEU A 146 1.57 22.01 -7.49
C LEU A 146 3.08 22.22 -7.77
N GLU A 147 3.63 23.36 -7.38
CA GLU A 147 5.04 23.72 -7.57
C GLU A 147 5.91 23.34 -6.37
N ASP A 148 5.32 23.06 -5.20
CA ASP A 148 6.03 22.65 -3.99
C ASP A 148 6.49 21.17 -4.01
N VAL A 149 6.91 20.66 -5.18
CA VAL A 149 7.22 19.24 -5.42
C VAL A 149 8.22 18.71 -4.40
N ASP A 150 9.29 19.45 -4.11
CA ASP A 150 10.31 19.04 -3.14
C ASP A 150 9.76 18.91 -1.71
N LYS A 151 8.91 19.86 -1.29
CA LYS A 151 8.30 19.84 0.05
C LYS A 151 7.33 18.67 0.16
N VAL A 152 6.51 18.46 -0.87
CA VAL A 152 5.56 17.35 -0.92
C VAL A 152 6.29 16.00 -0.95
N ALA A 153 7.36 15.87 -1.74
CA ALA A 153 8.16 14.64 -1.80
C ALA A 153 8.83 14.35 -0.45
N ASN A 154 9.36 15.36 0.23
CA ASN A 154 9.88 15.21 1.59
C ASN A 154 8.81 14.80 2.60
N LEU A 155 7.61 15.37 2.50
CA LEU A 155 6.48 14.97 3.32
C LEU A 155 6.10 13.50 3.09
N VAL A 156 6.07 13.06 1.83
CA VAL A 156 5.85 11.65 1.45
C VAL A 156 6.95 10.76 2.03
N LYS A 157 8.23 11.09 1.87
CA LYS A 157 9.35 10.28 2.38
C LYS A 157 9.31 10.11 3.90
N THR A 158 8.97 11.18 4.61
CA THR A 158 8.87 11.21 6.08
C THR A 158 7.68 10.41 6.59
N ASN A 159 6.52 10.52 5.93
CA ASN A 159 5.28 9.95 6.42
C ASN A 159 4.92 8.60 5.79
N ALA A 160 5.55 8.16 4.70
CA ALA A 160 5.25 6.86 4.12
C ALA A 160 5.66 5.73 5.07
N LEU A 161 4.74 4.80 5.32
CA LEU A 161 4.92 3.71 6.28
C LEU A 161 4.66 2.35 5.65
N ASN A 162 5.17 1.29 6.28
CA ASN A 162 4.78 -0.07 5.92
C ASN A 162 3.25 -0.22 6.10
N PRO A 163 2.54 -0.88 5.16
CA PRO A 163 1.10 -1.01 5.25
C PRO A 163 0.72 -1.87 6.46
N LEU A 164 -0.24 -1.39 7.25
CA LEU A 164 -0.79 -2.19 8.35
C LEU A 164 -1.61 -3.37 7.81
N PRO A 165 -1.69 -4.50 8.55
CA PRO A 165 -2.36 -5.71 8.08
C PRO A 165 -3.89 -5.60 7.90
N GLY A 166 -4.52 -4.56 8.45
CA GLY A 166 -5.98 -4.37 8.35
C GLY A 166 -6.84 -5.33 9.20
N LEU A 167 -6.24 -6.15 10.07
CA LEU A 167 -6.94 -7.18 10.84
C LEU A 167 -7.79 -6.68 12.02
N ASN A 168 -7.60 -5.43 12.47
CA ASN A 168 -8.31 -4.85 13.62
C ASN A 168 -8.30 -5.74 14.90
N CYS A 169 -7.19 -6.43 15.17
CA CYS A 169 -7.13 -7.44 16.23
C CYS A 169 -7.12 -6.89 17.68
N GLY A 170 -7.04 -5.57 17.89
CA GLY A 170 -7.02 -4.96 19.24
C GLY A 170 -5.71 -5.11 20.03
N LYS A 171 -4.82 -6.04 19.66
CA LYS A 171 -3.65 -6.43 20.47
C LYS A 171 -2.53 -5.38 20.59
N CYS A 172 -2.65 -4.24 19.88
CA CYS A 172 -1.72 -3.12 19.95
C CYS A 172 -2.21 -1.97 20.83
N GLY A 173 -3.32 -2.17 21.58
CA GLY A 173 -3.97 -1.13 22.39
C GLY A 173 -5.00 -0.29 21.63
N PHE A 174 -5.06 -0.40 20.31
CA PHE A 174 -6.04 0.30 19.46
C PHE A 174 -7.09 -0.66 18.92
N LYS A 175 -8.37 -0.26 18.97
CA LYS A 175 -9.52 -1.06 18.48
C LYS A 175 -9.41 -1.41 17.00
N THR A 176 -8.83 -0.53 16.19
CA THR A 176 -8.69 -0.71 14.73
C THR A 176 -7.26 -0.38 14.28
N CYS A 177 -6.83 -0.99 13.17
CA CYS A 177 -5.57 -0.64 12.52
C CYS A 177 -5.55 0.83 12.07
N ARG A 178 -6.71 1.36 11.65
CA ARG A 178 -6.88 2.79 11.34
C ARG A 178 -6.63 3.67 12.57
N GLY A 179 -7.12 3.27 13.74
CA GLY A 179 -6.86 3.97 15.00
C GLY A 179 -5.37 3.98 15.37
N LEU A 180 -4.68 2.84 15.22
CA LEU A 180 -3.22 2.79 15.39
C LEU A 180 -2.51 3.71 14.39
N MET A 181 -2.90 3.70 13.11
CA MET A 181 -2.28 4.57 12.11
C MET A 181 -2.45 6.05 12.44
N SER A 182 -3.64 6.46 12.89
CA SER A 182 -3.90 7.84 13.32
C SER A 182 -2.99 8.24 14.49
N ALA A 183 -2.83 7.37 15.50
CA ALA A 183 -1.90 7.62 16.61
C ALA A 183 -0.44 7.70 16.14
N ILE A 184 -0.03 6.90 15.15
CA ILE A 184 1.31 6.98 14.57
C ILE A 184 1.53 8.34 13.88
N ILE A 185 0.55 8.79 13.10
CA ILE A 185 0.62 10.09 12.40
C ILE A 185 0.72 11.25 13.41
N ARG A 186 0.03 11.16 14.55
CA ARG A 186 0.10 12.15 15.64
C ARG A 186 1.37 12.05 16.50
N GLY A 187 2.25 11.07 16.25
CA GLY A 187 3.45 10.83 17.05
C GLY A 187 3.19 10.19 18.42
N GLU A 188 1.96 9.72 18.67
CA GLU A 188 1.55 9.05 19.92
C GLU A 188 1.93 7.55 19.92
N ALA A 189 2.26 7.00 18.75
CA ALA A 189 2.62 5.60 18.57
C ALA A 189 3.68 5.44 17.47
N SER A 190 4.30 4.26 17.39
CA SER A 190 5.14 3.86 16.27
C SER A 190 4.56 2.64 15.54
N ILE A 191 5.02 2.41 14.31
CA ILE A 191 4.62 1.24 13.51
C ILE A 191 4.97 -0.09 14.22
N ASP A 192 5.97 -0.07 15.09
CA ASP A 192 6.39 -1.22 15.88
C ASP A 192 5.40 -1.59 17.00
N HIS A 193 4.41 -0.75 17.32
CA HIS A 193 3.31 -1.18 18.19
C HIS A 193 2.42 -2.24 17.53
N CYS A 194 2.44 -2.38 16.20
CA CYS A 194 1.68 -3.43 15.54
C CYS A 194 2.31 -4.81 15.81
N VAL A 195 1.71 -5.53 16.75
CA VAL A 195 2.18 -6.86 17.14
C VAL A 195 2.18 -7.85 15.97
N THR A 196 1.21 -7.73 15.05
CA THR A 196 1.15 -8.57 13.84
C THR A 196 2.33 -8.29 12.91
N LEU A 197 2.72 -7.02 12.68
CA LEU A 197 3.89 -6.70 11.86
C LEU A 197 5.19 -7.25 12.48
N LYS A 198 5.29 -7.28 13.82
CA LYS A 198 6.40 -7.97 14.50
C LYS A 198 6.37 -9.47 14.23
N ALA A 199 5.20 -10.09 14.31
CA ALA A 199 4.99 -11.51 14.02
C ALA A 199 5.33 -11.90 12.57
N LEU A 200 5.11 -11.01 11.59
CA LEU A 200 5.51 -11.22 10.18
C LEU A 200 7.02 -11.45 9.99
N LYS A 201 7.84 -10.98 10.95
CA LYS A 201 9.29 -11.19 10.93
C LYS A 201 9.68 -12.60 11.40
N GLU A 202 8.77 -13.30 12.08
CA GLU A 202 9.00 -14.63 12.63
C GLU A 202 8.58 -15.75 11.68
N VAL A 203 7.35 -15.66 11.14
CA VAL A 203 6.78 -16.67 10.24
C VAL A 203 5.94 -16.02 9.16
N ARG A 204 6.06 -16.52 7.93
CA ARG A 204 5.18 -16.15 6.81
C ARG A 204 4.40 -17.37 6.35
N LEU A 205 3.08 -17.33 6.49
CA LEU A 205 2.18 -18.37 5.99
C LEU A 205 1.56 -17.92 4.66
N ARG A 206 1.54 -18.83 3.68
CA ARG A 206 0.78 -18.67 2.44
C ARG A 206 -0.20 -19.83 2.30
N VAL A 207 -1.43 -19.52 1.90
CA VAL A 207 -2.47 -20.50 1.55
C VAL A 207 -2.92 -20.14 0.15
N ASP A 208 -2.80 -21.08 -0.80
CA ASP A 208 -3.08 -20.86 -2.23
C ASP A 208 -2.40 -19.60 -2.78
N ASP A 209 -1.09 -19.47 -2.52
CA ASP A 209 -0.25 -18.31 -2.83
C ASP A 209 -0.61 -17.01 -2.12
N VAL A 210 -1.70 -16.94 -1.36
CA VAL A 210 -2.16 -15.76 -0.64
C VAL A 210 -1.48 -15.67 0.72
N TYR A 211 -0.85 -14.53 1.01
CA TYR A 211 -0.28 -14.27 2.32
C TYR A 211 -1.38 -14.21 3.40
N VAL A 212 -1.23 -15.04 4.45
CA VAL A 212 -2.15 -15.08 5.59
C VAL A 212 -1.49 -14.38 6.78
N PRO A 213 -1.96 -13.18 7.17
CA PRO A 213 -1.41 -12.48 8.32
C PRO A 213 -1.76 -13.22 9.62
N LEU A 214 -0.73 -13.64 10.35
CA LEU A 214 -0.87 -14.32 11.62
C LEU A 214 -0.74 -13.33 12.78
N ASN A 215 -1.59 -13.49 13.80
CA ASN A 215 -1.37 -12.78 15.06
C ASN A 215 -0.12 -13.35 15.78
N PRO A 216 0.51 -12.61 16.71
CA PRO A 216 1.79 -13.00 17.33
C PRO A 216 1.79 -14.37 17.99
N PHE A 217 0.70 -14.70 18.67
CA PHE A 217 0.59 -15.98 19.36
C PHE A 217 0.61 -17.14 18.35
N VAL A 218 -0.17 -17.04 17.28
CA VAL A 218 -0.25 -18.08 16.25
C VAL A 218 1.05 -18.18 15.45
N ALA A 219 1.68 -17.05 15.14
CA ALA A 219 2.98 -17.04 14.47
C ALA A 219 4.07 -17.68 15.33
N GLY A 220 4.14 -17.33 16.62
CA GLY A 220 5.10 -17.89 17.56
C GLY A 220 4.87 -19.38 17.80
N LEU A 221 3.61 -19.81 17.93
CA LEU A 221 3.25 -21.22 18.06
C LEU A 221 3.71 -22.01 16.83
N LEU A 222 3.36 -21.54 15.63
CA LEU A 222 3.77 -22.18 14.37
C LEU A 222 5.30 -22.24 14.24
N ARG A 223 6.00 -21.14 14.57
CA ARG A 223 7.47 -21.11 14.58
C ARG A 223 8.05 -22.18 15.50
N ASN A 224 7.56 -22.25 16.74
CA ASN A 224 8.08 -23.16 17.75
C ASN A 224 7.83 -24.62 17.36
N ILE A 225 6.66 -24.93 16.79
CA ILE A 225 6.35 -26.26 16.24
C ILE A 225 7.35 -26.62 15.13
N LEU A 226 7.57 -25.72 14.16
CA LEU A 226 8.49 -25.97 13.05
C LEU A 226 9.94 -26.15 13.52
N ILE A 227 10.41 -25.29 14.43
CA ILE A 227 11.77 -25.40 14.99
C ILE A 227 11.94 -26.67 15.81
N ALA A 228 10.96 -27.03 16.65
CA ALA A 228 11.00 -28.27 17.41
C ALA A 228 11.07 -29.48 16.47
N PHE A 229 10.22 -29.51 15.43
CA PHE A 229 10.23 -30.56 14.42
C PHE A 229 11.61 -30.67 13.74
N ILE A 230 12.16 -29.58 13.19
CA ILE A 230 13.47 -29.59 12.54
C ILE A 230 14.60 -30.01 13.50
N SER A 231 14.55 -29.56 14.76
CA SER A 231 15.58 -29.92 15.75
C SER A 231 15.61 -31.41 16.10
N SER A 232 14.53 -32.14 15.83
CA SER A 232 14.47 -33.60 16.01
C SER A 232 15.03 -34.40 14.82
N LEU A 233 15.29 -33.75 13.68
CA LEU A 233 15.75 -34.43 12.46
C LEU A 233 17.27 -34.59 12.44
N LYS A 234 17.75 -35.74 11.96
CA LYS A 234 19.18 -35.95 11.67
C LYS A 234 19.54 -35.35 10.32
N GLY A 235 20.74 -34.77 10.21
CA GLY A 235 21.29 -34.25 8.95
C GLY A 235 20.84 -32.83 8.58
N VAL A 236 20.08 -32.14 9.45
CA VAL A 236 19.65 -30.75 9.23
C VAL A 236 20.23 -29.86 10.34
N LYS A 237 20.56 -28.60 10.01
CA LYS A 237 21.02 -27.62 11.01
C LYS A 237 19.93 -27.37 12.03
N SER A 238 20.27 -27.39 13.33
CA SER A 238 19.32 -27.15 14.43
C SER A 238 18.71 -25.74 14.44
N LYS A 239 19.34 -24.79 13.77
CA LYS A 239 18.84 -23.43 13.52
C LYS A 239 19.03 -23.07 12.03
N PRO A 240 18.14 -23.52 11.14
CA PRO A 240 18.25 -23.20 9.71
C PRO A 240 17.86 -21.74 9.43
N ASN A 241 18.41 -21.17 8.37
CA ASN A 241 18.08 -19.80 7.94
C ASN A 241 16.71 -19.71 7.23
N LYS A 242 16.24 -20.81 6.62
CA LYS A 242 14.96 -20.90 5.91
C LYS A 242 14.36 -22.30 6.16
N ILE A 243 13.06 -22.34 6.43
CA ILE A 243 12.25 -23.57 6.48
C ILE A 243 11.11 -23.34 5.48
N GLU A 244 10.85 -24.33 4.63
CA GLU A 244 9.76 -24.33 3.66
C GLU A 244 8.97 -25.62 3.84
N VAL A 245 7.67 -25.48 4.06
CA VAL A 245 6.74 -26.61 4.23
C VAL A 245 5.78 -26.58 3.06
N ILE A 246 5.81 -27.64 2.26
CA ILE A 246 4.96 -27.81 1.08
C ILE A 246 4.04 -28.99 1.38
N VAL A 247 2.74 -28.76 1.38
CA VAL A 247 1.73 -29.82 1.48
C VAL A 247 1.42 -30.26 0.05
N LEU A 248 1.72 -31.51 -0.27
CA LEU A 248 1.43 -32.12 -1.57
C LEU A 248 0.10 -32.88 -1.47
N GLU A 249 -0.67 -32.86 -2.55
CA GLU A 249 -1.90 -33.68 -2.69
C GLU A 249 -1.57 -35.15 -2.99
#